data_AF-A0A6M1LDR7-F1
#
_entry.id   AF-A0A6M1LDR7-F1
#
_cell.length_a   1.000
_cell.length_b   1.000
_cell.length_c   1.000
_cell.angle_alpha   90.00
_cell.angle_beta   90.00
_cell.angle_gamma   90.00
#
_symmetry.space_group_name_H-M   'P 1'
#
loop_
_entity.id
_entity.type
_entity.pdbx_description
1 polymer ?
#
loop_
_entity_poly.entity_id
_entity_poly.type
_entity_poly.pdbx_seq_one_letter_code
_entity_poly.pdbx_strand_id
1 'polypeptide(L)'
;MQLASVGVMRPALANPAISQPALSQGGTPILPVSISSGLSCVPFARMATGMNISGDARMWWHNAAGAYARGNMPERGSVLAFTASGGMSRGHVAVVSRVVNARTIHIDHANWAGPGIRRGAVMRGVVVIDVSDRNDWTAVRVQVGHNDDAFGRTYSTHGFIYNRPARGGERMMEARIRGFEEVAEGAPSPHVAQHLRRTAELFAE
;
A
#
# COMPACT_ATOMS: atom_id res chain seq x y z
N MET A 1 -65.10 6.23 -48.53
CA MET A 1 -64.81 5.31 -47.40
C MET A 1 -63.32 5.07 -47.35
N GLN A 2 -62.61 5.69 -46.41
CA GLN A 2 -61.52 5.12 -45.61
C GLN A 2 -61.02 6.26 -44.69
N LEU A 3 -61.34 6.19 -43.40
CA LEU A 3 -60.86 7.12 -42.38
C LEU A 3 -59.42 6.72 -42.02
N ALA A 4 -58.46 7.60 -42.23
CA ALA A 4 -57.09 7.40 -41.74
C ALA A 4 -56.99 7.92 -40.30
N SER A 5 -56.82 7.01 -39.34
CA SER A 5 -56.58 7.32 -37.94
C SER A 5 -55.27 8.10 -37.77
N VAL A 6 -55.36 9.28 -37.16
CA VAL A 6 -54.20 10.05 -36.71
C VAL A 6 -53.63 9.37 -35.46
N GLY A 7 -52.45 8.75 -35.60
CA GLY A 7 -51.70 8.20 -34.47
C GLY A 7 -51.06 9.31 -33.64
N VAL A 8 -51.45 9.43 -32.37
CA VAL A 8 -50.81 10.32 -31.40
C VAL A 8 -49.46 9.71 -31.01
N MET A 9 -48.35 10.33 -31.45
CA MET A 9 -47.02 10.01 -30.92
C MET A 9 -46.93 10.51 -29.47
N ARG A 10 -46.78 9.57 -28.53
CA ARG A 10 -46.43 9.90 -27.14
C ARG A 10 -44.94 10.25 -27.09
N PRO A 11 -44.54 11.35 -26.43
CA PRO A 11 -43.13 11.58 -26.19
C PRO A 11 -42.62 10.52 -25.21
N ALA A 12 -41.53 9.83 -25.57
CA ALA A 12 -40.79 9.02 -24.63
C ALA A 12 -40.14 9.96 -23.62
N LEU A 13 -40.54 9.87 -22.35
CA LEU A 13 -39.83 10.52 -21.25
C LEU A 13 -38.44 9.86 -21.18
N ALA A 14 -37.43 10.60 -21.64
CA ALA A 14 -36.04 10.24 -21.44
C ALA A 14 -35.79 10.15 -19.94
N ASN A 15 -35.63 8.94 -19.42
CA ASN A 15 -35.15 8.71 -18.08
C ASN A 15 -33.72 9.28 -18.04
N PRO A 16 -33.38 10.24 -17.16
CA PRO A 16 -31.98 10.57 -16.98
C PRO A 16 -31.35 9.32 -16.39
N ALA A 17 -30.55 8.62 -17.19
CA ALA A 17 -29.61 7.65 -16.66
C ALA A 17 -28.76 8.44 -15.67
N ILE A 18 -29.03 8.25 -14.38
CA ILE A 18 -28.21 8.73 -13.28
C ILE A 18 -26.83 8.20 -13.63
N SER A 19 -25.98 9.10 -14.12
CA SER A 19 -24.60 8.79 -14.41
C SER A 19 -24.01 8.42 -13.06
N GLN A 20 -23.77 7.12 -12.87
CA GLN A 20 -23.03 6.65 -11.72
C GLN A 20 -21.74 7.47 -11.69
N PRO A 21 -21.40 8.13 -10.57
CA PRO A 21 -20.13 8.82 -10.48
C PRO A 21 -19.05 7.77 -10.75
N ALA A 22 -18.23 8.00 -11.78
CA ALA A 22 -17.02 7.23 -11.99
C ALA A 22 -16.31 7.12 -10.64
N LEU A 23 -16.08 5.89 -10.16
CA LEU A 23 -15.41 5.64 -8.90
C LEU A 23 -14.20 6.56 -8.82
N SER A 24 -14.26 7.53 -7.92
CA SER A 24 -13.20 8.49 -7.72
C SER A 24 -11.91 7.68 -7.58
N GLN A 25 -10.95 7.87 -8.50
CA GLN A 25 -9.59 7.33 -8.39
C GLN A 25 -8.83 8.06 -7.25
N GLY A 26 -9.52 8.38 -6.15
CA GLY A 26 -9.04 9.07 -4.96
C GLY A 26 -8.50 8.03 -3.98
N GLY A 27 -7.27 7.59 -4.25
CA GLY A 27 -6.45 6.90 -3.25
C GLY A 27 -5.36 7.83 -2.73
N THR A 28 -4.63 7.36 -1.72
CA THR A 28 -3.48 8.10 -1.17
C THR A 28 -2.38 8.25 -2.24
N PRO A 29 -1.72 9.43 -2.35
CA PRO A 29 -0.52 9.59 -3.16
C PRO A 29 0.55 8.54 -2.84
N ILE A 30 1.23 8.05 -3.88
CA ILE A 30 2.39 7.17 -3.76
C ILE A 30 3.61 8.03 -4.08
N LEU A 31 4.54 8.10 -3.13
CA LEU A 31 5.77 8.87 -3.26
C LEU A 31 6.75 8.18 -4.23
N PRO A 32 7.50 8.95 -5.04
CA PRO A 32 8.47 8.38 -5.96
C PRO A 32 9.62 7.70 -5.21
N VAL A 33 10.00 6.50 -5.66
CA VAL A 33 11.16 5.76 -5.15
C VAL A 33 12.11 5.48 -6.31
N SER A 34 13.25 6.16 -6.35
CA SER A 34 14.23 6.04 -7.46
C SER A 34 15.14 4.81 -7.34
N ILE A 35 15.18 4.17 -6.17
CA ILE A 35 15.98 2.96 -5.93
C ILE A 35 15.31 1.78 -6.65
N SER A 36 16.07 1.07 -7.48
CA SER A 36 15.58 -0.03 -8.31
C SER A 36 16.02 -1.43 -7.83
N SER A 37 17.04 -1.51 -6.96
CA SER A 37 17.56 -2.78 -6.46
C SER A 37 18.20 -2.65 -5.07
N GLY A 38 18.55 -3.79 -4.44
CA GLY A 38 19.14 -3.83 -3.10
C GLY A 38 18.16 -3.50 -1.97
N LEU A 39 16.86 -3.42 -2.25
CA LEU A 39 15.88 -2.90 -1.30
C LEU A 39 14.94 -4.00 -0.80
N SER A 40 14.60 -3.96 0.50
CA SER A 40 13.60 -4.85 1.09
C SER A 40 12.18 -4.28 0.97
N CYS A 41 11.15 -5.13 1.06
CA CYS A 41 9.74 -4.73 0.92
C CYS A 41 9.28 -3.69 1.95
N VAL A 42 9.74 -3.80 3.20
CA VAL A 42 9.39 -2.87 4.28
C VAL A 42 9.96 -1.47 4.03
N PRO A 43 11.29 -1.28 3.80
CA PRO A 43 11.83 0.01 3.38
C PRO A 43 11.14 0.59 2.14
N PHE A 44 10.82 -0.26 1.15
CA PHE A 44 10.10 0.19 -0.04
C PHE A 44 8.76 0.81 0.32
N ALA A 45 7.93 0.07 1.06
CA ALA A 45 6.61 0.49 1.44
C ALA A 45 6.64 1.79 2.27
N ARG A 46 7.60 1.94 3.19
CA ARG A 46 7.78 3.19 3.95
C ARG A 46 8.11 4.36 3.04
N MET A 47 9.07 4.23 2.13
CA MET A 47 9.41 5.32 1.21
C MET A 47 8.25 5.67 0.28
N ALA A 48 7.54 4.67 -0.25
CA ALA A 48 6.46 4.86 -1.20
C ALA A 48 5.16 5.42 -0.58
N THR A 49 4.94 5.22 0.72
CA THR A 49 3.68 5.63 1.39
C THR A 49 3.87 6.67 2.49
N GLY A 50 5.07 6.82 3.03
CA GLY A 50 5.31 7.62 4.24
C GLY A 50 4.80 6.97 5.53
N MET A 51 4.24 5.74 5.48
CA MET A 51 3.76 5.05 6.68
C MET A 51 4.93 4.72 7.62
N ASN A 52 4.83 5.17 8.86
CA ASN A 52 5.78 4.87 9.93
C ASN A 52 5.30 3.68 10.77
N ILE A 53 5.39 2.47 10.21
CA ILE A 53 5.09 1.20 10.90
C ILE A 53 6.41 0.47 11.15
N SER A 54 6.70 0.09 12.40
CA SER A 54 7.94 -0.60 12.78
C SER A 54 7.86 -2.12 12.57
N GLY A 55 9.02 -2.79 12.60
CA GLY A 55 9.13 -4.26 12.51
C GLY A 55 9.21 -4.84 11.10
N ASP A 56 9.33 -6.17 11.06
CA ASP A 56 9.33 -6.99 9.84
C ASP A 56 7.94 -7.03 9.18
N ALA A 57 7.88 -7.46 7.91
CA ALA A 57 6.64 -7.46 7.14
C ALA A 57 5.50 -8.26 7.80
N ARG A 58 5.79 -9.40 8.43
CA ARG A 58 4.81 -10.20 9.20
C ARG A 58 4.19 -9.46 10.39
N MET A 59 4.89 -8.45 10.92
CA MET A 59 4.43 -7.65 12.05
C MET A 59 3.60 -6.44 11.61
N TRP A 60 3.70 -6.03 10.35
CA TRP A 60 3.08 -4.79 9.85
C TRP A 60 1.58 -4.74 10.10
N TRP A 61 0.87 -5.85 9.87
CA TRP A 61 -0.57 -5.90 10.11
C TRP A 61 -0.94 -5.58 11.56
N HIS A 62 -0.21 -6.15 12.52
CA HIS A 62 -0.45 -5.96 13.95
C HIS A 62 0.03 -4.58 14.42
N ASN A 63 1.22 -4.16 13.98
CA ASN A 63 1.82 -2.88 14.39
C ASN A 63 1.11 -1.66 13.79
N ALA A 64 0.35 -1.85 12.70
CA ALA A 64 -0.51 -0.81 12.14
C ALA A 64 -1.76 -0.54 13.00
N ALA A 65 -2.18 -1.49 13.84
CA ALA A 65 -3.40 -1.34 14.63
C ALA A 65 -3.36 -0.10 15.54
N GLY A 66 -4.48 0.61 15.64
CA GLY A 66 -4.61 1.84 16.44
C GLY A 66 -4.02 3.10 15.79
N ALA A 67 -2.97 2.97 14.97
CA ALA A 67 -2.37 4.10 14.26
C ALA A 67 -2.95 4.27 12.84
N TYR A 68 -3.08 3.19 12.08
CA TYR A 68 -3.54 3.19 10.69
C TYR A 68 -4.84 2.39 10.55
N ALA A 69 -5.74 2.86 9.69
CA ALA A 69 -6.93 2.10 9.35
C ALA A 69 -6.53 0.80 8.60
N ARG A 70 -7.30 -0.27 8.82
CA ARG A 70 -7.10 -1.57 8.17
C ARG A 70 -8.43 -2.12 7.66
N GLY A 71 -8.40 -2.93 6.62
CA GLY A 71 -9.59 -3.53 6.03
C GLY A 71 -9.26 -4.57 4.97
N ASN A 72 -10.27 -5.00 4.20
CA ASN A 72 -10.17 -6.04 3.19
C ASN A 72 -10.41 -5.53 1.75
N MET A 73 -10.75 -4.25 1.58
CA MET A 73 -10.96 -3.67 0.26
C MET A 73 -9.69 -2.98 -0.22
N PRO A 74 -9.25 -3.20 -1.47
CA PRO A 74 -8.06 -2.54 -2.00
C PRO A 74 -8.32 -1.05 -2.25
N GLU A 75 -7.30 -0.24 -1.99
CA GLU A 75 -7.28 1.18 -2.31
C GLU A 75 -5.90 1.55 -2.85
N ARG A 76 -5.83 2.44 -3.85
CA ARG A 76 -4.54 2.96 -4.31
C ARG A 76 -3.78 3.64 -3.16
N GLY A 77 -2.50 3.31 -3.01
CA GLY A 77 -1.64 3.78 -1.93
C GLY A 77 -1.79 3.02 -0.61
N SER A 78 -2.73 2.08 -0.50
CA SER A 78 -2.77 1.13 0.61
C SER A 78 -1.66 0.07 0.48
N VAL A 79 -1.37 -0.62 1.58
CA VAL A 79 -0.37 -1.69 1.63
C VAL A 79 -1.05 -3.02 1.85
N LEU A 80 -0.92 -3.93 0.89
CA LEU A 80 -1.32 -5.33 1.03
C LEU A 80 -0.32 -6.05 1.94
N ALA A 81 -0.82 -6.61 3.05
CA ALA A 81 -0.03 -7.33 4.04
C ALA A 81 -0.19 -8.84 3.89
N PHE A 82 0.89 -9.52 3.50
CA PHE A 82 0.94 -10.97 3.36
C PHE A 82 1.24 -11.64 4.69
N THR A 83 0.62 -12.81 4.92
CA THR A 83 0.95 -13.64 6.08
C THR A 83 2.32 -14.29 5.87
N ALA A 84 3.01 -14.62 6.97
CA ALA A 84 4.20 -15.44 6.88
C ALA A 84 3.84 -16.87 6.44
N SER A 85 4.52 -17.40 5.42
CA SER A 85 4.28 -18.77 4.95
C SER A 85 5.51 -19.36 4.23
N GLY A 86 5.86 -20.61 4.54
CA GLY A 86 6.96 -21.34 3.89
C GLY A 86 8.22 -20.49 3.69
N GLY A 87 8.67 -20.36 2.44
CA GLY A 87 9.83 -19.53 2.04
C GLY A 87 9.69 -18.00 2.23
N MET A 88 8.61 -17.52 2.84
CA MET A 88 8.32 -16.11 3.15
C MET A 88 8.08 -15.96 4.67
N SER A 89 9.02 -16.46 5.48
CA SER A 89 8.91 -16.51 6.95
C SER A 89 8.87 -15.14 7.63
N ARG A 90 9.42 -14.11 7.00
CA ARG A 90 9.34 -12.71 7.43
C ARG A 90 8.07 -12.00 6.98
N GLY A 91 7.15 -12.69 6.29
CA GLY A 91 6.01 -12.08 5.62
C GLY A 91 6.43 -11.25 4.42
N HIS A 92 5.48 -10.50 3.85
CA HIS A 92 5.75 -9.54 2.77
C HIS A 92 4.72 -8.42 2.80
N VAL A 93 5.10 -7.25 2.27
CA VAL A 93 4.22 -6.11 2.08
C VAL A 93 4.39 -5.54 0.68
N ALA A 94 3.29 -5.09 0.08
CA ALA A 94 3.30 -4.51 -1.26
C ALA A 94 2.34 -3.31 -1.33
N VAL A 95 2.73 -2.25 -2.02
CA VAL A 95 1.92 -1.03 -2.16
C VAL A 95 0.99 -1.19 -3.35
N VAL A 96 -0.30 -0.93 -3.18
CA VAL A 96 -1.28 -0.98 -4.27
C VAL A 96 -1.10 0.25 -5.15
N SER A 97 -0.60 0.08 -6.38
CA SER A 97 -0.40 1.18 -7.33
C SER A 97 -1.65 1.49 -8.15
N ARG A 98 -2.51 0.50 -8.38
CA ARG A 98 -3.79 0.66 -9.09
C ARG A 98 -4.79 -0.42 -8.68
N VAL A 99 -6.06 -0.06 -8.56
CA VAL A 99 -7.18 -1.01 -8.48
C VAL A 99 -7.78 -1.14 -9.87
N VAL A 100 -7.72 -2.34 -10.46
CA VAL A 100 -8.20 -2.58 -11.83
C VAL A 100 -9.67 -2.94 -11.81
N ASN A 101 -10.06 -3.88 -10.95
CA ASN A 101 -11.44 -4.32 -10.76
C ASN A 101 -11.59 -4.98 -9.37
N ALA A 102 -12.75 -5.60 -9.12
CA ALA A 102 -13.08 -6.23 -7.84
C ALA A 102 -12.10 -7.34 -7.39
N ARG A 103 -11.40 -7.99 -8.33
CA ARG A 103 -10.49 -9.13 -8.09
C ARG A 103 -9.08 -8.91 -8.63
N THR A 104 -8.75 -7.73 -9.14
CA THR A 104 -7.45 -7.47 -9.75
C THR A 104 -6.91 -6.11 -9.32
N ILE A 105 -5.67 -6.13 -8.83
CA ILE A 105 -4.90 -4.92 -8.48
C ILE A 105 -3.52 -5.01 -9.10
N HIS A 106 -2.90 -3.85 -9.28
CA HIS A 106 -1.47 -3.76 -9.53
C HIS A 106 -0.77 -3.31 -8.25
N ILE A 107 0.40 -3.89 -7.98
CA ILE A 107 1.22 -3.55 -6.83
C ILE A 107 2.63 -3.13 -7.25
N ASP A 108 3.26 -2.33 -6.40
CA ASP A 108 4.67 -2.05 -6.42
C ASP A 108 5.30 -2.62 -5.14
N HIS A 109 6.42 -3.33 -5.28
CA HIS A 109 7.09 -4.00 -4.17
C HIS A 109 8.58 -4.21 -4.44
N ALA A 110 9.31 -4.64 -3.41
CA ALA A 110 10.73 -4.98 -3.53
C ALA A 110 11.02 -6.34 -2.91
N ASN A 111 12.12 -6.97 -3.32
CA ASN A 111 12.66 -8.20 -2.71
C ASN A 111 11.80 -9.47 -2.86
N TRP A 112 10.94 -9.51 -3.86
CA TRP A 112 10.20 -10.72 -4.22
C TRP A 112 10.93 -11.44 -5.36
N ALA A 113 11.75 -12.43 -5.01
CA ALA A 113 12.49 -13.21 -5.99
C ALA A 113 11.56 -14.14 -6.79
N GLY A 114 11.89 -14.36 -8.06
CA GLY A 114 11.15 -15.26 -8.95
C GLY A 114 11.94 -15.50 -10.25
N PRO A 115 11.42 -16.33 -11.18
CA PRO A 115 11.97 -16.51 -12.52
C PRO A 115 12.34 -15.17 -13.19
N GLY A 116 13.62 -14.98 -13.47
CA GLY A 116 14.15 -13.76 -14.09
C GLY A 116 14.23 -12.52 -13.17
N ILE A 117 13.79 -12.60 -11.91
CA ILE A 117 13.80 -11.49 -10.95
C ILE A 117 14.76 -11.78 -9.80
N ARG A 118 15.80 -10.94 -9.68
CA ARG A 118 16.77 -11.07 -8.59
C ARG A 118 16.19 -10.63 -7.26
N ARG A 119 16.66 -11.25 -6.18
CA ARG A 119 16.37 -10.80 -4.81
C ARG A 119 16.84 -9.34 -4.64
N GLY A 120 16.05 -8.54 -3.92
CA GLY A 120 16.27 -7.10 -3.74
C GLY A 120 15.83 -6.19 -4.91
N ALA A 121 15.37 -6.73 -6.04
CA ALA A 121 14.82 -5.92 -7.13
C ALA A 121 13.51 -5.24 -6.72
N VAL A 122 13.27 -4.04 -7.25
CA VAL A 122 12.00 -3.33 -7.17
C VAL A 122 11.20 -3.62 -8.43
N MET A 123 9.98 -4.13 -8.24
CA MET A 123 9.03 -4.44 -9.29
C MET A 123 7.82 -3.52 -9.18
N ARG A 124 7.34 -3.03 -10.32
CA ARG A 124 6.24 -2.06 -10.39
C ARG A 124 5.15 -2.56 -11.31
N GLY A 125 3.91 -2.21 -10.99
CA GLY A 125 2.75 -2.62 -11.78
C GLY A 125 2.52 -4.12 -11.83
N VAL A 126 3.00 -4.86 -10.82
CA VAL A 126 2.89 -6.33 -10.76
C VAL A 126 1.44 -6.71 -10.51
N VAL A 127 0.91 -7.62 -11.32
CA VAL A 127 -0.48 -8.04 -11.25
C VAL A 127 -0.71 -8.97 -10.05
N VAL A 128 -1.76 -8.70 -9.29
CA VAL A 128 -2.25 -9.56 -8.22
C VAL A 128 -3.74 -9.79 -8.42
N ILE A 129 -4.13 -11.06 -8.33
CA ILE A 129 -5.52 -11.49 -8.41
C ILE A 129 -6.01 -12.05 -7.08
N ASP A 130 -7.24 -11.68 -6.70
CA ASP A 130 -7.94 -12.27 -5.56
C ASP A 130 -8.57 -13.61 -5.97
N VAL A 131 -8.14 -14.68 -5.30
CA VAL A 131 -8.63 -16.05 -5.48
C VAL A 131 -9.40 -16.54 -4.24
N SER A 132 -9.73 -15.65 -3.31
CA SER A 132 -10.59 -15.98 -2.17
C SER A 132 -12.03 -16.28 -2.61
N ASP A 133 -12.64 -17.27 -1.95
CA ASP A 133 -14.02 -17.69 -2.22
C ASP A 133 -15.02 -16.54 -2.04
N ARG A 134 -14.76 -15.64 -1.08
CA ARG A 134 -15.67 -14.57 -0.69
C ARG A 134 -15.36 -13.20 -1.29
N ASN A 135 -14.37 -13.10 -2.19
CA ASN A 135 -13.90 -11.82 -2.73
C ASN A 135 -13.44 -10.84 -1.63
N ASP A 136 -12.80 -11.37 -0.60
CA ASP A 136 -12.38 -10.64 0.60
C ASP A 136 -10.87 -10.48 0.70
N TRP A 137 -10.15 -10.77 -0.39
CA TRP A 137 -8.69 -10.61 -0.49
C TRP A 137 -7.93 -11.36 0.62
N THR A 138 -8.46 -12.46 1.13
CA THR A 138 -7.77 -13.33 2.11
C THR A 138 -6.80 -14.32 1.45
N ALA A 139 -6.95 -14.55 0.15
CA ALA A 139 -6.13 -15.44 -0.65
C ALA A 139 -5.85 -14.82 -2.03
N VAL A 140 -4.59 -14.63 -2.39
CA VAL A 140 -4.19 -13.98 -3.64
C VAL A 140 -3.17 -14.81 -4.42
N ARG A 141 -3.10 -14.61 -5.73
CA ARG A 141 -1.97 -15.05 -6.55
C ARG A 141 -1.26 -13.84 -7.13
N VAL A 142 0.06 -13.89 -7.12
CA VAL A 142 0.93 -12.80 -7.59
C VAL A 142 1.57 -13.23 -8.91
N GLN A 143 1.65 -12.29 -9.85
CA GLN A 143 2.39 -12.45 -11.09
C GLN A 143 3.82 -12.93 -10.83
N VAL A 144 4.33 -13.77 -11.74
CA VAL A 144 5.66 -14.36 -11.68
C VAL A 144 6.48 -13.95 -12.91
N GLY A 145 7.69 -13.47 -12.67
CA GLY A 145 8.56 -12.98 -13.74
C GLY A 145 7.99 -11.72 -14.39
N HIS A 146 8.06 -11.65 -15.71
CA HIS A 146 7.64 -10.48 -16.51
C HIS A 146 6.38 -10.73 -17.34
N ASN A 147 5.75 -11.92 -17.22
CA ASN A 147 4.51 -12.25 -17.91
C ASN A 147 3.33 -11.98 -16.96
N ASP A 148 2.44 -11.08 -17.32
CA ASP A 148 1.28 -10.64 -16.54
C ASP A 148 0.14 -11.67 -16.44
N ASP A 149 0.15 -12.70 -17.29
CA ASP A 149 -0.78 -13.84 -17.23
C ASP A 149 -0.24 -15.04 -16.43
N ALA A 150 1.04 -14.98 -16.02
CA ALA A 150 1.68 -16.07 -15.28
C ALA A 150 1.60 -15.84 -13.77
N PHE A 151 0.81 -16.65 -13.06
CA PHE A 151 0.60 -16.52 -11.62
C PHE A 151 1.24 -17.64 -10.81
N GLY A 152 1.85 -17.27 -9.68
CA GLY A 152 2.46 -18.20 -8.74
C GLY A 152 1.44 -18.99 -7.93
N ARG A 153 1.90 -19.56 -6.80
CA ARG A 153 1.01 -20.22 -5.84
C ARG A 153 0.06 -19.22 -5.16
N THR A 154 -0.92 -19.75 -4.44
CA THR A 154 -1.78 -18.95 -3.56
C THR A 154 -1.03 -18.52 -2.30
N TYR A 155 -1.17 -17.24 -1.95
CA TYR A 155 -0.65 -16.65 -0.72
C TYR A 155 -1.81 -16.14 0.12
N SER A 156 -1.74 -16.40 1.43
CA SER A 156 -2.69 -15.81 2.37
C SER A 156 -2.28 -14.38 2.75
N THR A 157 -3.28 -13.54 2.96
CA THR A 157 -3.13 -12.12 3.24
C THR A 157 -3.99 -11.73 4.42
N HIS A 158 -3.55 -10.75 5.19
CA HIS A 158 -4.35 -10.17 6.26
C HIS A 158 -5.37 -9.15 5.73
N GLY A 159 -5.05 -8.50 4.60
CA GLY A 159 -5.82 -7.43 4.00
C GLY A 159 -4.95 -6.22 3.69
N PHE A 160 -5.56 -5.03 3.75
CA PHE A 160 -4.97 -3.75 3.38
C PHE A 160 -4.80 -2.84 4.59
N ILE A 161 -3.64 -2.21 4.68
CA ILE A 161 -3.34 -1.12 5.61
C ILE A 161 -3.50 0.19 4.82
N TYR A 162 -4.40 1.06 5.25
CA TYR A 162 -4.70 2.32 4.57
C TYR A 162 -3.81 3.43 5.12
N ASN A 163 -3.37 4.34 4.24
CA ASN A 163 -2.57 5.50 4.65
C ASN A 163 -3.44 6.63 5.19
N ARG A 164 -4.22 6.30 6.21
CA ARG A 164 -5.05 7.23 6.96
C ARG A 164 -5.15 6.74 8.40
N PRO A 165 -5.34 7.66 9.35
CA PRO A 165 -5.49 7.29 10.75
C PRO A 165 -6.59 6.23 10.94
N ALA A 166 -6.38 5.31 11.89
CA ALA A 166 -7.49 4.50 12.37
C ALA A 166 -8.59 5.42 12.95
N ARG A 167 -9.85 4.99 12.93
CA ARG A 167 -10.92 5.73 13.65
C ARG A 167 -10.51 5.88 15.12
N GLY A 168 -10.41 7.12 15.61
CA GLY A 168 -9.91 7.44 16.95
C GLY A 168 -8.37 7.49 17.10
N GLY A 169 -7.62 7.10 16.06
CA GLY A 169 -6.15 7.12 16.01
C GLY A 169 -5.54 8.47 15.64
N GLU A 170 -6.35 9.44 15.19
CA GLU A 170 -5.93 10.81 14.84
C GLU A 170 -5.15 11.47 15.98
N ARG A 171 -5.65 11.36 17.23
CA ARG A 171 -5.00 11.89 18.43
C ARG A 171 -3.63 11.27 18.71
N MET A 172 -3.44 9.98 18.38
CA MET A 172 -2.15 9.30 18.61
C MET A 172 -1.13 9.63 17.53
N MET A 173 -1.56 9.76 16.27
CA MET A 173 -0.69 10.19 15.17
C MET A 173 -0.25 11.64 15.37
N GLU A 174 -1.17 12.51 15.77
CA GLU A 174 -0.85 13.90 16.07
C GLU A 174 0.08 14.03 17.30
N ALA A 175 -0.14 13.26 18.36
CA ALA A 175 0.78 13.22 19.51
C ALA A 175 2.19 12.75 19.10
N ARG A 176 2.31 11.79 18.16
CA ARG A 176 3.61 11.36 17.63
C ARG A 176 4.28 12.45 16.79
N ILE A 177 3.52 13.14 15.93
CA ILE A 177 4.05 14.25 15.12
C ILE A 177 4.57 15.37 16.04
N ARG A 178 3.79 15.77 17.05
CA ARG A 178 4.19 16.79 18.05
C ARG A 178 5.41 16.35 18.87
N GLY A 179 5.51 15.08 19.23
CA GLY A 179 6.68 14.53 19.93
C GLY A 179 7.98 14.54 19.12
N PHE A 180 7.92 14.65 17.79
CA PHE A 180 9.10 14.86 16.94
C PHE A 180 9.46 16.34 16.75
N GLU A 181 8.52 17.27 16.97
CA GLU A 181 8.77 18.71 16.86
C GLU A 181 9.46 19.26 18.12
N GLU A 182 9.11 18.75 19.31
CA GLU A 182 9.70 19.16 20.59
C GLU A 182 11.19 18.78 20.75
N VAL A 183 11.70 17.80 19.98
CA VAL A 183 13.11 17.37 20.06
C VAL A 183 14.08 18.19 19.20
N ALA A 184 13.59 19.17 18.43
CA ALA A 184 14.44 20.04 17.60
C ALA A 184 15.14 21.15 18.40
N GLU A 185 14.74 21.37 19.66
CA GLU A 185 15.31 22.42 20.54
C GLU A 185 15.88 21.85 21.84
N GLY A 186 16.42 20.63 21.79
CA GLY A 186 17.14 20.02 22.89
C GLY A 186 18.65 20.02 22.63
N ALA A 187 19.44 20.58 23.55
CA ALA A 187 20.90 20.51 23.53
C ALA A 187 21.41 19.10 23.14
N PRO A 188 22.55 18.98 22.44
CA PRO A 188 23.02 17.71 21.93
C PRO A 188 23.07 16.65 23.03
N SER A 189 22.54 15.47 22.71
CA SER A 189 22.55 14.30 23.60
C SER A 189 23.94 14.13 24.25
N PRO A 190 24.02 13.78 25.55
CA PRO A 190 25.29 13.58 26.26
C PRO A 190 26.29 12.69 25.50
N HIS A 191 25.77 11.75 24.69
CA HIS A 191 26.55 10.87 23.84
C HIS A 191 27.24 11.59 22.67
N VAL A 192 26.56 12.54 22.02
CA VAL A 192 27.13 13.37 20.95
C VAL A 192 28.15 14.36 21.52
N ALA A 193 27.86 14.93 22.69
CA ALA A 193 28.79 15.81 23.41
C ALA A 193 30.07 15.07 23.86
N GLN A 194 30.00 13.77 24.14
CA GLN A 194 31.17 12.95 24.46
C GLN A 194 32.01 12.64 23.22
N HIS A 195 31.35 12.39 22.08
CA HIS A 195 32.06 12.11 20.83
C HIS A 195 32.81 13.34 20.29
N LEU A 196 32.20 14.53 20.41
CA LEU A 196 32.81 15.80 20.00
C LEU A 196 33.99 16.22 20.88
N ARG A 197 33.89 15.98 22.20
CA ARG A 197 35.01 16.21 23.13
C ARG A 197 36.20 15.29 22.82
N ARG A 198 35.92 14.01 22.57
CA ARG A 198 36.96 13.03 22.24
C ARG A 198 37.63 13.30 20.90
N THR A 199 36.91 13.84 19.92
CA THR A 199 37.52 14.28 18.66
C THR A 199 38.37 15.53 18.83
N ALA A 200 37.99 16.48 19.68
CA ALA A 200 38.79 17.68 19.92
C ALA A 200 40.11 17.38 20.65
N GLU A 201 40.13 16.38 21.53
CA GLU A 201 41.33 15.90 22.23
C GLU A 201 42.32 15.17 21.32
N LEU A 202 41.87 14.64 20.17
CA LEU A 202 42.71 13.89 19.22
C LEU A 202 43.41 14.76 18.17
N PHE A 203 43.10 16.06 18.10
CA PHE A 203 43.70 17.03 17.15
C PHE A 203 44.45 18.17 17.85
N ALA A 204 44.75 18.01 19.15
CA ALA A 204 45.50 18.97 19.96
C ALA A 204 46.90 18.42 20.33
N GLU A 205 47.67 18.02 19.30
CA GLU A 205 49.13 17.85 19.34
C GLU A 205 49.76 18.42 18.07
#